data_AF-A0A255S8J9-F1
#
_entry.id   AF-A0A255S8J9-F1
#
_cell.length_a   1.000
_cell.length_b   1.000
_cell.length_c   1.000
_cell.angle_alpha   90.00
_cell.angle_beta   90.00
_cell.angle_gamma   90.00
#
_symmetry.space_group_name_H-M   'P 1'
#
loop_
_entity.id
_entity.type
_entity.pdbx_description
1 polymer ?
#
loop_
_entity_poly.entity_id
_entity_poly.type
_entity_poly.pdbx_seq_one_letter_code
_entity_poly.pdbx_strand_id
1 'polypeptide(L)'
;MNTRINIILIALLAIAMPSFGQAKLPKLMVVPSDVWCNEHHCMDTVDVMGIKEMIPNYKKALQENRDLMAVISKINTLMAERGFPLQDLSQTIKSIERLNQENSVMRTKTSGAGLAESPVDRLRRTARADIILEVDWGVNVNGPKRSITYNLRGLDAYSNKQVAGAEGTGAPSFSAEVPVLIEEAVQDHMDSFTSLLRQHFDDLLAKGREVVIELQIPDNGQELDFETEYDGKELGELITEWMANNTVEHRFNKSDATENYLLFDQVRIPLYHTNGMAMDAEGFARELRKYLKGAPRNISTKVVNRGLGRCLLIVGEK
;
A
#
# COMPACT_ATOMS: atom_id res chain seq x y z
N MET A 1 12.31 -34.00 47.29
CA MET A 1 13.14 -33.29 46.30
C MET A 1 12.39 -32.99 45.00
N ASN A 2 11.35 -33.76 44.64
CA ASN A 2 10.66 -33.65 43.34
C ASN A 2 9.65 -32.48 43.23
N THR A 3 9.06 -32.03 44.34
CA THR A 3 8.07 -30.93 44.33
C THR A 3 8.71 -29.57 44.05
N ARG A 4 9.95 -29.33 44.49
CA ARG A 4 10.68 -28.09 44.21
C ARG A 4 11.19 -28.00 42.77
N ILE A 5 11.55 -29.14 42.18
CA ILE A 5 11.96 -29.24 40.77
C ILE A 5 10.77 -28.98 39.83
N ASN A 6 9.59 -29.52 40.14
CA ASN A 6 8.38 -29.28 39.34
C ASN A 6 7.90 -27.83 39.38
N ILE A 7 8.04 -27.13 40.51
CA ILE A 7 7.68 -25.70 40.62
C ILE A 7 8.64 -24.82 39.80
N ILE A 8 9.93 -25.16 39.76
CA ILE A 8 10.92 -24.45 38.94
C ILE A 8 10.67 -24.69 37.43
N LEU A 9 10.27 -25.91 37.03
CA LEU A 9 9.94 -26.21 35.64
C LEU A 9 8.70 -25.46 35.13
N ILE A 10 7.67 -25.30 35.98
CA ILE A 10 6.44 -24.56 35.65
C ILE A 10 6.72 -23.05 35.58
N ALA A 11 7.59 -22.52 36.45
CA ALA A 11 8.00 -21.13 36.42
C ALA A 11 8.87 -20.80 35.18
N LEU A 12 9.70 -21.74 34.72
CA LEU A 12 10.49 -21.56 33.49
C LEU A 12 9.63 -21.60 32.21
N LEU A 13 8.53 -22.36 32.21
CA LEU A 13 7.58 -22.39 31.09
C LEU A 13 6.74 -21.10 30.97
N ALA A 14 6.47 -20.41 32.09
CA ALA A 14 5.69 -19.17 32.11
C ALA A 14 6.44 -17.95 31.53
N ILE A 15 7.78 -18.01 31.45
CA ILE A 15 8.63 -16.93 30.92
C ILE A 15 8.79 -17.06 29.39
N ALA A 16 8.40 -18.18 28.80
CA ALA A 16 8.45 -18.41 27.36
C ALA A 16 7.15 -18.00 26.63
N MET A 17 6.40 -17.03 27.15
CA MET A 17 5.41 -16.34 26.32
C MET A 17 6.17 -15.35 25.45
N PRO A 18 6.33 -15.59 24.13
CA PRO A 18 6.71 -14.50 23.25
C PRO A 18 5.65 -13.42 23.42
N SER A 19 6.08 -12.29 23.98
CA SER A 19 5.37 -11.03 23.83
C SER A 19 5.32 -10.73 22.33
N PHE A 20 4.37 -11.35 21.63
CA PHE A 20 3.94 -10.88 20.32
C PHE A 20 3.41 -9.47 20.56
N GLY A 21 4.25 -8.48 20.29
CA GLY A 21 3.80 -7.10 20.22
C GLY A 21 2.56 -7.10 19.34
N GLN A 22 1.45 -6.62 19.88
CA GLN A 22 0.16 -6.60 19.22
C GLN A 22 0.35 -5.92 17.86
N ALA A 23 0.40 -6.71 16.80
CA ALA A 23 0.74 -6.19 15.49
C ALA A 23 -0.37 -5.22 15.10
N LYS A 24 0.03 -3.98 14.80
CA LYS A 24 -0.93 -2.95 14.45
C LYS A 24 -1.70 -3.41 13.22
N LEU A 25 -3.02 -3.51 13.36
CA LEU A 25 -3.89 -3.77 12.23
C LEU A 25 -3.70 -2.64 11.20
N PRO A 26 -3.62 -2.98 9.91
CA PRO A 26 -3.43 -2.00 8.85
C PRO A 26 -4.65 -1.07 8.74
N LYS A 27 -4.39 0.18 8.37
CA LYS A 27 -5.43 1.20 8.26
C LYS A 27 -6.16 1.09 6.94
N LEU A 28 -7.49 1.14 6.99
CA LEU A 28 -8.34 1.10 5.81
C LEU A 28 -8.84 2.50 5.46
N MET A 29 -9.00 2.78 4.16
CA MET A 29 -9.65 3.99 3.67
C MET A 29 -10.64 3.64 2.58
N VAL A 30 -11.89 4.09 2.72
CA VAL A 30 -12.94 3.89 1.70
C VAL A 30 -12.89 5.02 0.68
N VAL A 31 -12.87 4.67 -0.60
CA VAL A 31 -12.84 5.59 -1.74
C VAL A 31 -13.84 5.14 -2.82
N PRO A 32 -14.43 6.07 -3.60
CA PRO A 32 -15.18 5.67 -4.80
C PRO A 32 -14.25 5.08 -5.86
N SER A 33 -14.76 4.15 -6.66
CA SER A 33 -14.05 3.60 -7.81
C SER A 33 -13.79 4.66 -8.89
N ASP A 34 -12.79 4.42 -9.75
CA ASP A 34 -12.52 5.27 -10.91
C ASP A 34 -13.69 5.28 -11.90
N VAL A 35 -14.40 4.15 -12.03
CA VAL A 35 -15.59 4.02 -12.89
C VAL A 35 -16.70 4.93 -12.38
N TRP A 36 -17.01 4.85 -11.08
CA TRP A 36 -17.98 5.71 -10.43
C TRP A 36 -17.63 7.18 -10.62
N CYS A 37 -16.34 7.51 -10.46
CA CYS A 37 -15.87 8.89 -10.62
C CYS A 37 -16.01 9.41 -12.05
N ASN A 38 -15.77 8.54 -13.04
CA ASN A 38 -15.94 8.86 -14.44
C ASN A 38 -17.41 9.11 -14.80
N GLU A 39 -18.31 8.26 -14.32
CA GLU A 39 -19.77 8.41 -14.54
C GLU A 39 -20.35 9.69 -13.92
N HIS A 40 -19.80 10.12 -12.78
CA HIS A 40 -20.24 11.32 -12.07
C HIS A 40 -19.43 12.58 -12.43
N HIS A 41 -18.64 12.54 -13.50
CA HIS A 41 -17.84 13.67 -14.00
C HIS A 41 -16.89 14.29 -12.96
N CYS A 42 -16.34 13.47 -12.06
CA CYS A 42 -15.36 13.88 -11.06
C CYS A 42 -13.96 13.34 -11.35
N MET A 43 -13.58 13.29 -12.62
CA MET A 43 -12.20 13.01 -13.07
C MET A 43 -11.54 14.32 -13.54
N ASP A 44 -10.30 14.55 -13.13
CA ASP A 44 -9.46 15.66 -13.63
C ASP A 44 -8.48 15.14 -14.67
N THR A 45 -8.21 15.94 -15.71
CA THR A 45 -7.14 15.65 -16.69
C THR A 45 -5.83 16.25 -16.21
N VAL A 46 -4.81 15.42 -16.02
CA VAL A 46 -3.45 15.83 -15.70
C VAL A 46 -2.54 15.53 -16.89
N ASP A 47 -1.75 16.51 -17.30
CA ASP A 47 -0.71 16.32 -18.31
C ASP A 47 0.58 15.88 -17.61
N VAL A 48 0.97 14.63 -17.86
CA VAL A 48 2.25 14.07 -17.41
C VAL A 48 3.14 13.90 -18.64
N MET A 49 4.09 14.81 -18.82
CA MET A 49 5.10 14.75 -19.88
C MET A 49 4.52 14.63 -21.30
N GLY A 50 3.39 15.30 -21.58
CA GLY A 50 2.71 15.30 -22.89
C GLY A 50 1.64 14.22 -23.04
N ILE A 51 1.46 13.35 -22.04
CA ILE A 51 0.38 12.35 -21.99
C ILE A 51 -0.72 12.87 -21.07
N LYS A 52 -1.94 12.97 -21.60
CA LYS A 52 -3.13 13.32 -20.82
C LYS A 52 -3.62 12.08 -20.07
N GLU A 53 -3.43 12.07 -18.76
CA GLU A 53 -3.95 11.05 -17.86
C GLU A 53 -5.19 11.57 -17.14
N MET A 54 -6.18 10.72 -16.89
CA MET A 54 -7.37 11.05 -16.11
C MET A 54 -7.22 10.50 -14.70
N ILE A 55 -7.36 11.35 -13.68
CA ILE A 55 -7.19 11.00 -12.27
C ILE A 55 -8.47 11.36 -11.51
N PRO A 56 -8.97 10.49 -10.60
CA PRO A 56 -10.17 10.77 -9.82
C PRO A 56 -9.97 11.97 -8.88
N ASN A 57 -10.89 12.92 -8.93
CA ASN A 57 -10.99 14.05 -8.02
C ASN A 57 -11.97 13.72 -6.88
N TYR A 58 -11.46 13.03 -5.86
CA TYR A 58 -12.24 12.66 -4.68
C TYR A 58 -12.82 13.85 -3.91
N LYS A 59 -12.19 15.03 -3.99
CA LYS A 59 -12.73 16.24 -3.36
C LYS A 59 -14.04 16.64 -4.02
N LYS A 60 -14.05 16.70 -5.35
CA LYS A 60 -15.25 17.02 -6.14
C LYS A 60 -16.33 15.98 -5.90
N ALA A 61 -15.97 14.69 -5.93
CA ALA A 61 -16.88 13.58 -5.66
C ALA A 61 -17.62 13.73 -4.31
N LEU A 62 -16.89 14.01 -3.22
CA LEU A 62 -17.45 14.15 -1.88
C LEU A 62 -18.25 15.45 -1.67
N GLN A 63 -17.97 16.51 -2.44
CA GLN A 63 -18.65 17.79 -2.32
C GLN A 63 -19.95 17.84 -3.12
N GLU A 64 -19.99 17.15 -4.26
CA GLU A 64 -21.13 17.18 -5.18
C GLU A 64 -22.15 16.07 -4.89
N ASN A 65 -21.74 14.94 -4.30
CA ASN A 65 -22.61 13.80 -4.08
C ASN A 65 -22.82 13.47 -2.59
N ARG A 66 -24.04 13.72 -2.10
CA ARG A 66 -24.43 13.40 -0.71
C ARG A 66 -24.59 11.90 -0.46
N ASP A 67 -25.05 11.15 -1.46
CA ASP A 67 -25.26 9.71 -1.35
C ASP A 67 -23.91 9.00 -1.20
N LEU A 68 -22.89 9.42 -1.97
CA LEU A 68 -21.52 8.92 -1.82
C LEU A 68 -21.00 9.12 -0.40
N MET A 69 -21.17 10.31 0.17
CA MET A 69 -20.73 10.59 1.54
C MET A 69 -21.45 9.69 2.56
N ALA A 70 -22.74 9.47 2.38
CA ALA A 70 -23.52 8.58 3.24
C ALA A 70 -23.03 7.13 3.13
N VAL A 71 -22.80 6.62 1.91
CA VAL A 71 -22.28 5.27 1.66
C VAL A 71 -20.92 5.06 2.30
N ILE A 72 -19.97 5.99 2.07
CA ILE A 72 -18.63 5.94 2.69
C ILE A 72 -18.72 5.91 4.21
N SER A 73 -19.54 6.78 4.80
CA SER A 73 -19.74 6.83 6.25
C SER A 73 -20.34 5.53 6.80
N LYS A 74 -21.24 4.89 6.07
CA LYS A 74 -21.85 3.62 6.45
C LYS A 74 -20.88 2.46 6.38
N ILE A 75 -20.14 2.32 5.29
CA ILE A 75 -19.08 1.31 5.16
C ILE A 75 -18.02 1.51 6.26
N ASN A 76 -17.63 2.75 6.55
CA ASN A 76 -16.74 3.06 7.67
C ASN A 76 -17.33 2.56 9.00
N THR A 77 -18.62 2.78 9.27
CA THR A 77 -19.24 2.29 10.51
C THR A 77 -19.20 0.76 10.59
N LEU A 78 -19.58 0.06 9.52
CA LEU A 78 -19.58 -1.41 9.44
C LEU A 78 -18.18 -2.02 9.65
N MET A 79 -17.14 -1.35 9.16
CA MET A 79 -15.75 -1.78 9.33
C MET A 79 -15.22 -1.45 10.74
N ALA A 80 -15.59 -0.31 11.30
CA ALA A 80 -15.21 0.08 12.67
C ALA A 80 -15.81 -0.88 13.71
N GLU A 81 -17.09 -1.25 13.55
CA GLU A 81 -17.77 -2.25 14.40
C GLU A 81 -17.07 -3.60 14.40
N ARG A 82 -16.39 -3.95 13.30
CA ARG A 82 -15.62 -5.20 13.15
C ARG A 82 -14.16 -5.08 13.63
N GLY A 83 -13.78 -3.92 14.17
CA GLY A 83 -12.49 -3.68 14.83
C GLY A 83 -11.36 -3.20 13.92
N PHE A 84 -11.66 -2.79 12.68
CA PHE A 84 -10.62 -2.28 11.77
C PHE A 84 -10.34 -0.80 12.02
N PRO A 85 -9.05 -0.38 12.09
CA PRO A 85 -8.71 1.03 12.17
C PRO A 85 -8.95 1.71 10.83
N LEU A 86 -9.63 2.85 10.86
CA LEU A 86 -10.05 3.57 9.66
C LEU A 86 -9.36 4.92 9.54
N GLN A 87 -9.12 5.32 8.30
CA GLN A 87 -8.69 6.65 7.93
C GLN A 87 -9.77 7.28 7.05
N ASP A 88 -10.41 8.33 7.58
CA ASP A 88 -11.47 9.03 6.85
C ASP A 88 -10.92 9.78 5.63
N LEU A 89 -11.57 9.59 4.48
CA LEU A 89 -11.18 10.20 3.21
C LEU A 89 -11.33 11.73 3.25
N SER A 90 -12.43 12.25 3.82
CA SER A 90 -12.69 13.71 3.88
C SER A 90 -11.65 14.42 4.75
N GLN A 91 -11.34 13.86 5.92
CA GLN A 91 -10.29 14.39 6.81
C GLN A 91 -8.91 14.29 6.18
N THR A 92 -8.64 13.21 5.44
CA THR A 92 -7.36 13.04 4.73
C THR A 92 -7.19 14.11 3.66
N ILE A 93 -8.19 14.34 2.82
CA ILE A 93 -8.19 15.41 1.80
C ILE A 93 -7.97 16.77 2.45
N LYS A 94 -8.74 17.12 3.49
CA LYS A 94 -8.59 18.40 4.20
C LYS A 94 -7.19 18.57 4.82
N SER A 95 -6.64 17.50 5.40
CA SER A 95 -5.28 17.53 5.96
C SER A 95 -4.24 17.77 4.87
N ILE A 96 -4.39 17.16 3.69
CA ILE A 96 -3.48 17.35 2.56
C ILE A 96 -3.57 18.79 2.05
N GLU A 97 -4.77 19.34 1.91
CA GLU A 97 -4.96 20.74 1.50
C GLU A 97 -4.32 21.70 2.48
N ARG A 98 -4.51 21.49 3.79
CA ARG A 98 -3.89 22.32 4.82
C ARG A 98 -2.37 22.26 4.73
N LEU A 99 -1.79 21.07 4.58
CA LEU A 99 -0.35 20.89 4.41
C LEU A 99 0.17 21.57 3.12
N ASN A 100 -0.57 21.49 2.02
CA ASN A 100 -0.18 22.15 0.77
C ASN A 100 -0.22 23.68 0.91
N GLN A 101 -1.24 24.22 1.59
CA GLN A 101 -1.32 25.64 1.90
C GLN A 101 -0.18 26.07 2.83
N GLU A 102 0.08 25.33 3.90
CA GLU A 102 1.20 25.55 4.82
C GLU A 102 2.54 25.55 4.06
N ASN A 103 2.80 24.54 3.22
CA ASN A 103 4.02 24.44 2.43
C ASN A 103 4.19 25.60 1.44
N SER A 104 3.09 26.09 0.85
CA SER A 104 3.11 27.20 -0.10
C SER A 104 3.54 28.53 0.53
N VAL A 105 3.34 28.69 1.85
CA VAL A 105 3.69 29.90 2.60
C VAL A 105 4.95 29.74 3.45
N MET A 106 5.44 28.51 3.64
CA MET A 106 6.67 28.24 4.36
C MET A 106 7.90 28.65 3.55
N ARG A 107 8.80 29.38 4.22
CA ARG A 107 10.12 29.74 3.70
C ARG A 107 11.19 29.28 4.65
N THR A 108 12.32 28.82 4.12
CA THR A 108 13.47 28.45 4.96
C THR A 108 14.02 29.69 5.66
N LYS A 109 14.33 29.57 6.95
CA LYS A 109 14.88 30.69 7.75
C LYS A 109 16.24 31.17 7.24
N THR A 110 17.02 30.29 6.62
CA THR A 110 18.41 30.53 6.22
C THR A 110 18.57 31.07 4.80
N SER A 111 17.72 30.65 3.85
CA SER A 111 17.83 31.04 2.44
C SER A 111 16.60 31.76 1.88
N GLY A 112 15.50 31.85 2.64
CA GLY A 112 14.24 32.42 2.18
C GLY A 112 13.58 31.65 1.03
N ALA A 113 14.14 30.49 0.66
CA ALA A 113 13.66 29.65 -0.41
C ALA A 113 12.34 28.96 -0.01
N GLY A 114 11.43 28.85 -0.97
CA GLY A 114 10.22 28.05 -0.81
C GLY A 114 10.57 26.57 -0.64
N LEU A 115 9.67 25.82 -0.01
CA LEU A 115 9.79 24.36 0.03
C LEU A 115 9.58 23.82 -1.40
N ALA A 116 10.64 23.26 -1.99
CA ALA A 116 10.53 22.55 -3.26
C ALA A 116 9.84 21.21 -2.99
N GLU A 117 8.67 21.02 -3.59
CA GLU A 117 7.94 19.77 -3.54
C GLU A 117 7.78 19.24 -4.96
N SER A 118 8.23 18.00 -5.21
CA SER A 118 8.00 17.37 -6.51
C SER A 118 6.50 17.12 -6.72
N PRO A 119 5.97 17.26 -7.95
CA PRO A 119 4.61 16.82 -8.28
C PRO A 119 4.33 15.37 -7.85
N VAL A 120 5.37 14.54 -7.87
CA VAL A 120 5.32 13.14 -7.44
C VAL A 120 5.20 13.02 -5.91
N ASP A 121 5.86 13.89 -5.15
CA ASP A 121 5.77 13.92 -3.68
C ASP A 121 4.37 14.35 -3.21
N ARG A 122 3.73 15.26 -3.95
CA ARG A 122 2.34 15.69 -3.72
C ARG A 122 1.34 14.54 -3.90
N LEU A 123 1.48 13.77 -4.98
CA LEU A 123 0.63 12.61 -5.25
C LEU A 123 0.82 11.53 -4.18
N ARG A 124 2.06 11.23 -3.78
CA ARG A 124 2.38 10.21 -2.77
C ARG A 124 1.89 10.55 -1.37
N ARG A 125 1.88 11.83 -0.99
CA ARG A 125 1.35 12.25 0.32
C ARG A 125 -0.14 11.91 0.48
N THR A 126 -0.85 11.73 -0.63
CA THR A 126 -2.30 11.55 -0.68
C THR A 126 -2.77 10.13 -0.33
N ALA A 127 -1.95 9.10 -0.62
CA ALA A 127 -2.30 7.70 -0.36
C ALA A 127 -1.50 7.14 0.83
N ARG A 128 -2.08 7.16 2.04
CA ARG A 128 -1.43 6.67 3.28
C ARG A 128 -2.13 5.50 3.97
N ALA A 129 -3.25 5.04 3.44
CA ALA A 129 -3.86 3.83 3.96
C ALA A 129 -3.06 2.62 3.49
N ASP A 130 -2.99 1.61 4.35
CA ASP A 130 -2.39 0.32 4.03
C ASP A 130 -3.28 -0.46 3.05
N ILE A 131 -4.60 -0.33 3.20
CA ILE A 131 -5.61 -0.87 2.26
C ILE A 131 -6.60 0.20 1.84
N ILE A 132 -6.87 0.24 0.54
CA ILE A 132 -7.90 1.07 -0.08
C ILE A 132 -9.13 0.20 -0.33
N LEU A 133 -10.28 0.61 0.20
CA LEU A 133 -11.57 -0.03 -0.06
C LEU A 133 -12.28 0.77 -1.17
N GLU A 134 -12.26 0.26 -2.39
CA GLU A 134 -12.95 0.87 -3.52
C GLU A 134 -14.41 0.40 -3.54
N VAL A 135 -15.34 1.36 -3.55
CA VAL A 135 -16.76 1.09 -3.70
C VAL A 135 -17.28 1.61 -5.03
N ASP A 136 -18.05 0.77 -5.71
CA ASP A 136 -18.78 1.07 -6.93
C ASP A 136 -20.23 0.58 -6.80
N TRP A 137 -21.19 1.28 -7.39
CA TRP A 137 -22.56 0.81 -7.43
C TRP A 137 -23.34 1.32 -8.65
N GLY A 138 -24.19 0.45 -9.17
CA GLY A 138 -25.17 0.75 -10.22
C GLY A 138 -26.60 0.67 -9.69
N VAL A 139 -27.43 1.65 -10.04
CA VAL A 139 -28.87 1.67 -9.70
C VAL A 139 -29.65 0.99 -10.82
N ASN A 140 -30.25 -0.15 -10.51
CA ASN A 140 -31.13 -0.88 -11.42
C ASN A 140 -32.57 -0.41 -11.25
N VAL A 141 -33.21 0.02 -12.34
CA VAL A 141 -34.61 0.46 -12.33
C VAL A 141 -35.48 -0.58 -13.04
N ASN A 142 -36.31 -1.27 -12.28
CA ASN A 142 -37.26 -2.27 -12.78
C ASN A 142 -38.69 -1.79 -12.54
N GLY A 143 -39.19 -0.94 -13.44
CA GLY A 143 -40.49 -0.28 -13.28
C GLY A 143 -40.48 0.65 -12.05
N PRO A 144 -41.44 0.54 -11.11
CA PRO A 144 -41.44 1.32 -9.87
C PRO A 144 -40.43 0.83 -8.82
N LYS A 145 -39.80 -0.34 -9.03
CA LYS A 145 -38.83 -0.91 -8.10
C LYS A 145 -37.42 -0.47 -8.47
N ARG A 146 -36.59 -0.20 -7.46
CA ARG A 146 -35.16 0.06 -7.59
C ARG A 146 -34.40 -1.01 -6.81
N SER A 147 -33.33 -1.53 -7.40
CA SER A 147 -32.32 -2.32 -6.69
C SER A 147 -30.95 -1.75 -6.95
N ILE A 148 -29.97 -2.13 -6.16
CA ILE A 148 -28.59 -1.68 -6.32
C ILE A 148 -27.69 -2.88 -6.48
N THR A 149 -26.89 -2.86 -7.54
CA THR A 149 -25.75 -3.77 -7.68
C THR A 149 -24.52 -3.02 -7.19
N TYR A 150 -23.78 -3.57 -6.25
CA TYR A 150 -22.56 -2.96 -5.74
C TYR A 150 -21.36 -3.87 -5.96
N ASN A 151 -20.19 -3.26 -6.00
CA ASN A 151 -18.90 -3.92 -5.99
C ASN A 151 -18.00 -3.21 -4.97
N LEU A 152 -17.43 -3.99 -4.04
CA LEU A 152 -16.51 -3.54 -3.01
C LEU A 152 -15.20 -4.33 -3.13
N ARG A 153 -14.09 -3.61 -3.33
CA ARG A 153 -12.75 -4.18 -3.50
C ARG A 153 -11.83 -3.68 -2.42
N GLY A 154 -11.12 -4.58 -1.74
CA GLY A 154 -9.99 -4.23 -0.89
C GLY A 154 -8.70 -4.35 -1.68
N LEU A 155 -8.01 -3.24 -1.91
CA LEU A 155 -6.71 -3.18 -2.59
C LEU A 155 -5.61 -2.91 -1.57
N ASP A 156 -4.57 -3.73 -1.57
CA ASP A 156 -3.37 -3.49 -0.76
C ASP A 156 -2.48 -2.47 -1.44
N ALA A 157 -2.22 -1.34 -0.77
CA ALA A 157 -1.46 -0.21 -1.31
C ALA A 157 0.03 -0.54 -1.53
N TYR A 158 0.53 -1.64 -0.98
CA TYR A 158 1.91 -2.08 -1.15
C TYR A 158 2.08 -2.95 -2.39
N SER A 159 1.23 -3.97 -2.53
CA SER A 159 1.30 -4.91 -3.65
C SER A 159 0.50 -4.48 -4.88
N ASN A 160 -0.40 -3.50 -4.74
CA ASN A 160 -1.43 -3.12 -5.72
C ASN A 160 -2.34 -4.30 -6.12
N LYS A 161 -2.43 -5.33 -5.28
CA LYS A 161 -3.29 -6.50 -5.51
C LYS A 161 -4.62 -6.33 -4.81
N GLN A 162 -5.66 -6.90 -5.40
CA GLN A 162 -6.93 -7.09 -4.72
C GLN A 162 -6.79 -8.22 -3.70
N VAL A 163 -7.11 -7.93 -2.44
CA VAL A 163 -6.98 -8.83 -1.29
C VAL A 163 -8.32 -9.21 -0.68
N ALA A 164 -9.36 -8.44 -0.98
CA ALA A 164 -10.74 -8.77 -0.64
C ALA A 164 -11.69 -8.30 -1.74
N GLY A 165 -12.80 -9.00 -1.92
CA GLY A 165 -13.86 -8.63 -2.87
C GLY A 165 -15.22 -9.02 -2.34
N ALA A 166 -16.20 -8.15 -2.52
CA ALA A 166 -17.60 -8.43 -2.28
C ALA A 166 -18.41 -7.77 -3.39
N GLU A 167 -19.33 -8.53 -3.98
CA GLU A 167 -20.27 -8.03 -4.97
C GLU A 167 -21.64 -8.63 -4.67
N GLY A 168 -22.68 -7.89 -5.00
CA GLY A 168 -24.04 -8.33 -4.75
C GLY A 168 -25.06 -7.39 -5.34
N THR A 169 -26.28 -7.89 -5.48
CA THR A 169 -27.43 -7.07 -5.85
C THR A 169 -28.44 -7.10 -4.70
N GLY A 170 -28.69 -5.93 -4.12
CA GLY A 170 -29.65 -5.76 -3.04
C GLY A 170 -31.08 -6.08 -3.46
N ALA A 171 -31.92 -6.37 -2.48
CA ALA A 171 -33.34 -6.64 -2.71
C ALA A 171 -34.03 -5.43 -3.36
N PRO A 172 -34.93 -5.63 -4.35
CA PRO A 172 -35.66 -4.52 -4.95
C PRO A 172 -36.60 -3.85 -3.93
N SER A 173 -36.49 -2.52 -3.80
CA SER A 173 -37.37 -1.70 -2.96
C SER A 173 -38.13 -0.65 -3.79
N PHE A 174 -39.29 -0.25 -3.27
CA PHE A 174 -40.12 0.81 -3.86
C PHE A 174 -39.83 2.19 -3.27
N SER A 175 -39.26 2.25 -2.06
CA SER A 175 -39.17 3.50 -1.27
C SER A 175 -37.85 3.70 -0.53
N ALA A 176 -36.97 2.70 -0.51
CA ALA A 176 -35.68 2.85 0.16
C ALA A 176 -34.77 3.82 -0.60
N GLU A 177 -34.08 4.66 0.15
CA GLU A 177 -33.06 5.56 -0.37
C GLU A 177 -31.81 4.77 -0.80
N VAL A 178 -31.04 5.34 -1.74
CA VAL A 178 -29.84 4.72 -2.31
C VAL A 178 -28.84 4.26 -1.23
N PRO A 179 -28.51 5.06 -0.20
CA PRO A 179 -27.59 4.63 0.84
C PRO A 179 -28.09 3.44 1.66
N VAL A 180 -29.41 3.33 1.90
CA VAL A 180 -30.02 2.22 2.65
C VAL A 180 -29.95 0.94 1.84
N LEU A 181 -30.24 1.01 0.55
CA LEU A 181 -30.15 -0.13 -0.36
C LEU A 181 -28.71 -0.66 -0.51
N ILE A 182 -27.71 0.23 -0.52
CA ILE A 182 -26.30 -0.17 -0.51
C ILE A 182 -25.93 -0.80 0.83
N GLU A 183 -26.37 -0.23 1.95
CA GLU A 183 -26.12 -0.77 3.29
C GLU A 183 -26.64 -2.20 3.41
N GLU A 184 -27.89 -2.45 3.05
CA GLU A 184 -28.49 -3.79 3.06
C GLU A 184 -27.69 -4.75 2.18
N ALA A 185 -27.35 -4.35 0.95
CA ALA A 185 -26.61 -5.19 0.02
C ALA A 185 -25.18 -5.48 0.50
N VAL A 186 -24.50 -4.49 1.08
CA VAL A 186 -23.12 -4.61 1.60
C VAL A 186 -23.09 -5.46 2.86
N GLN A 187 -24.07 -5.29 3.76
CA GLN A 187 -24.15 -6.02 5.02
C GLN A 187 -24.18 -7.54 4.81
N ASP A 188 -24.93 -8.01 3.80
CA ASP A 188 -25.09 -9.42 3.48
C ASP A 188 -23.77 -10.13 3.10
N HIS A 189 -22.78 -9.39 2.56
CA HIS A 189 -21.49 -9.96 2.16
C HIS A 189 -20.30 -9.43 2.98
N MET A 190 -20.55 -8.57 3.97
CA MET A 190 -19.50 -7.95 4.78
C MET A 190 -18.72 -8.96 5.63
N ASP A 191 -19.37 -10.02 6.12
CA ASP A 191 -18.68 -11.02 6.93
C ASP A 191 -17.68 -11.83 6.11
N SER A 192 -18.05 -12.21 4.88
CA SER A 192 -17.13 -12.83 3.92
C SER A 192 -15.98 -11.88 3.57
N PHE A 193 -16.30 -10.62 3.27
CA PHE A 193 -15.31 -9.59 2.94
C PHE A 193 -14.28 -9.40 4.06
N THR A 194 -14.73 -9.26 5.30
CA THR A 194 -13.84 -9.07 6.45
C THR A 194 -13.07 -10.32 6.82
N SER A 195 -13.59 -11.51 6.52
CA SER A 195 -12.83 -12.76 6.64
C SER A 195 -11.65 -12.80 5.68
N LEU A 196 -11.85 -12.39 4.41
CA LEU A 196 -10.77 -12.30 3.41
C LEU A 196 -9.69 -11.30 3.85
N LEU A 197 -10.10 -10.13 4.36
CA LEU A 197 -9.16 -9.13 4.89
C LEU A 197 -8.33 -9.67 6.06
N ARG A 198 -8.96 -10.37 7.01
CA ARG A 198 -8.25 -10.98 8.15
C ARG A 198 -7.26 -12.05 7.68
N GLN A 199 -7.67 -12.92 6.76
CA GLN A 199 -6.78 -13.92 6.18
C GLN A 199 -5.57 -13.28 5.50
N HIS A 200 -5.76 -12.19 4.76
CA HIS A 200 -4.66 -11.43 4.17
C HIS A 200 -3.73 -10.86 5.25
N PHE A 201 -4.27 -10.33 6.35
CA PHE A 201 -3.45 -9.81 7.45
C PHE A 201 -2.66 -10.90 8.16
N ASP A 202 -3.26 -12.06 8.40
CA ASP A 202 -2.56 -13.20 8.99
C ASP A 202 -1.42 -13.67 8.07
N ASP A 203 -1.61 -13.65 6.75
CA ASP A 203 -0.56 -13.92 5.77
C ASP A 203 0.57 -12.89 5.84
N LEU A 204 0.25 -11.59 5.93
CA LEU A 204 1.24 -10.52 6.07
C LEU A 204 2.05 -10.65 7.37
N LEU A 205 1.39 -11.04 8.47
CA LEU A 205 2.04 -11.24 9.76
C LEU A 205 2.96 -12.45 9.77
N ALA A 206 2.52 -13.54 9.14
CA ALA A 206 3.28 -14.80 9.11
C ALA A 206 4.40 -14.79 8.08
N LYS A 207 4.14 -14.27 6.87
CA LYS A 207 5.03 -14.39 5.70
C LYS A 207 5.66 -13.07 5.28
N GLY A 208 5.39 -12.00 6.02
CA GLY A 208 5.85 -10.66 5.66
C GLY A 208 5.02 -10.03 4.54
N ARG A 209 5.32 -8.76 4.30
CA ARG A 209 4.64 -7.93 3.31
C ARG A 209 5.31 -8.08 1.95
N GLU A 210 4.49 -8.01 0.90
CA GLU A 210 4.95 -8.05 -0.47
C GLU A 210 5.35 -6.66 -0.97
N VAL A 211 6.52 -6.57 -1.62
CA VAL A 211 7.01 -5.35 -2.27
C VAL A 211 7.62 -5.66 -3.65
N VAL A 212 7.88 -4.60 -4.41
CA VAL A 212 8.55 -4.63 -5.72
C VAL A 212 9.85 -3.82 -5.63
N ILE A 213 10.96 -4.44 -6.02
CA ILE A 213 12.28 -3.82 -6.06
C ILE A 213 12.78 -3.82 -7.50
N GLU A 214 13.05 -2.62 -8.01
CA GLU A 214 13.64 -2.41 -9.33
C GLU A 214 15.08 -1.96 -9.18
N LEU A 215 15.93 -2.43 -10.07
CA LEU A 215 17.26 -1.87 -10.25
C LEU A 215 17.45 -1.48 -11.71
N GLN A 216 17.99 -0.30 -11.93
CA GLN A 216 18.28 0.21 -13.25
C GLN A 216 19.65 0.84 -13.27
N ILE A 217 20.42 0.54 -14.29
CA ILE A 217 21.68 1.22 -14.58
C ILE A 217 21.38 2.29 -15.64
N PRO A 218 21.70 3.57 -15.38
CA PRO A 218 21.49 4.63 -16.34
C PRO A 218 22.52 4.54 -17.47
N ASP A 219 22.08 4.79 -18.71
CA ASP A 219 22.98 4.95 -19.84
C ASP A 219 23.72 6.29 -19.75
N ASN A 220 24.80 6.31 -18.97
CA ASN A 220 25.65 7.47 -18.73
C ASN A 220 27.11 7.22 -19.13
N GLY A 221 27.36 6.17 -19.93
CA GLY A 221 28.69 5.79 -20.42
C GLY A 221 29.59 5.10 -19.38
N GLN A 222 29.03 4.60 -18.28
CA GLN A 222 29.78 3.76 -17.33
C GLN A 222 29.91 2.31 -17.85
N GLU A 223 31.08 1.71 -17.67
CA GLU A 223 31.32 0.27 -17.89
C GLU A 223 30.85 -0.55 -16.68
N LEU A 224 29.60 -0.33 -16.26
CA LEU A 224 28.97 -1.08 -15.19
C LEU A 224 27.64 -1.60 -15.72
N ASP A 225 27.42 -2.89 -15.64
CA ASP A 225 26.17 -3.58 -15.96
C ASP A 225 25.90 -4.67 -14.91
N PHE A 226 24.79 -5.38 -15.03
CA PHE A 226 24.44 -6.50 -14.16
C PHE A 226 25.23 -7.78 -14.48
N GLU A 227 25.99 -7.83 -15.57
CA GLU A 227 26.86 -8.95 -15.95
C GLU A 227 28.30 -8.74 -15.44
N THR A 228 28.61 -7.55 -14.92
CA THR A 228 29.92 -7.18 -14.38
C THR A 228 30.30 -8.09 -13.21
N GLU A 229 31.45 -8.74 -13.30
CA GLU A 229 31.90 -9.73 -12.33
C GLU A 229 32.53 -9.10 -11.07
N TYR A 230 32.12 -9.62 -9.92
CA TYR A 230 32.74 -9.37 -8.62
C TYR A 230 32.95 -10.70 -7.91
N ASP A 231 34.20 -11.00 -7.53
CA ASP A 231 34.59 -12.27 -6.90
C ASP A 231 34.15 -13.53 -7.67
N GLY A 232 34.15 -13.45 -9.01
CA GLY A 232 33.78 -14.57 -9.90
C GLY A 232 32.28 -14.84 -10.00
N LYS A 233 31.44 -13.88 -9.62
CA LYS A 233 29.98 -13.89 -9.86
C LYS A 233 29.54 -12.58 -10.49
N GLU A 234 28.54 -12.65 -11.35
CA GLU A 234 27.95 -11.45 -11.95
C GLU A 234 27.21 -10.62 -10.88
N LEU A 235 27.17 -9.30 -11.06
CA LEU A 235 26.46 -8.40 -10.14
C LEU A 235 24.98 -8.79 -9.98
N GLY A 236 24.31 -9.17 -11.06
CA GLY A 236 22.93 -9.64 -11.06
C GLY A 236 22.73 -10.92 -10.26
N GLU A 237 23.69 -11.84 -10.29
CA GLU A 237 23.70 -13.04 -9.44
C GLU A 237 23.87 -12.67 -7.97
N LEU A 238 24.84 -11.80 -7.66
CA LEU A 238 25.08 -11.34 -6.28
C LEU A 238 23.87 -10.63 -5.67
N ILE A 239 23.13 -9.85 -6.47
CA ILE A 239 21.87 -9.24 -6.04
C ILE A 239 20.80 -10.31 -5.81
N THR A 240 20.70 -11.29 -6.71
CA THR A 240 19.72 -12.38 -6.59
C THR A 240 19.97 -13.22 -5.33
N GLU A 241 21.23 -13.54 -5.03
CA GLU A 241 21.61 -14.23 -3.78
C GLU A 241 21.32 -13.39 -2.54
N TRP A 242 21.56 -12.07 -2.62
CA TRP A 242 21.20 -11.17 -1.53
C TRP A 242 19.69 -11.16 -1.30
N MET A 243 18.87 -11.10 -2.36
CA MET A 243 17.41 -11.16 -2.25
C MET A 243 16.96 -12.46 -1.59
N ALA A 244 17.54 -13.60 -1.98
CA ALA A 244 17.24 -14.88 -1.33
C ALA A 244 17.54 -14.84 0.18
N ASN A 245 18.70 -14.31 0.59
CA ASN A 245 19.10 -14.30 1.99
C ASN A 245 18.37 -13.29 2.87
N ASN A 246 17.76 -12.26 2.28
CA ASN A 246 17.15 -11.15 3.02
C ASN A 246 15.61 -11.11 2.90
N THR A 247 15.00 -12.06 2.19
CA THR A 247 13.54 -12.21 2.10
C THR A 247 13.01 -13.26 3.06
N VAL A 248 11.78 -13.05 3.52
CA VAL A 248 11.07 -13.99 4.40
C VAL A 248 10.82 -15.28 3.62
N GLU A 249 11.26 -16.41 4.19
CA GLU A 249 11.19 -17.74 3.56
C GLU A 249 11.84 -17.80 2.16
N HIS A 250 12.81 -16.94 1.87
CA HIS A 250 13.45 -16.83 0.55
C HIS A 250 12.47 -16.53 -0.60
N ARG A 251 11.32 -15.93 -0.29
CA ARG A 251 10.25 -15.67 -1.27
C ARG A 251 10.48 -14.35 -2.00
N PHE A 252 10.83 -14.47 -3.26
CA PHE A 252 10.83 -13.41 -4.24
C PHE A 252 10.69 -14.02 -5.63
N ASN A 253 10.33 -13.20 -6.61
CA ASN A 253 10.31 -13.60 -8.00
C ASN A 253 11.12 -12.60 -8.83
N LYS A 254 12.02 -13.11 -9.68
CA LYS A 254 12.84 -12.31 -10.61
C LYS A 254 12.13 -12.31 -11.95
N SER A 255 11.27 -11.31 -12.17
CA SER A 255 10.33 -11.26 -13.29
C SER A 255 10.96 -10.77 -14.59
N ASP A 256 11.97 -9.91 -14.49
CA ASP A 256 12.68 -9.38 -15.65
C ASP A 256 14.15 -9.18 -15.30
N ALA A 257 15.02 -9.44 -16.26
CA ALA A 257 16.45 -9.31 -16.12
C ALA A 257 17.13 -9.11 -17.47
N THR A 258 17.83 -7.99 -17.58
CA THR A 258 18.73 -7.63 -18.68
C THR A 258 20.04 -7.11 -18.10
N GLU A 259 21.04 -6.88 -18.95
CA GLU A 259 22.30 -6.23 -18.58
C GLU A 259 22.11 -4.91 -17.81
N ASN A 260 21.04 -4.16 -18.06
CA ASN A 260 20.83 -2.82 -17.51
C ASN A 260 19.59 -2.66 -16.63
N TYR A 261 18.80 -3.73 -16.47
CA TYR A 261 17.57 -3.71 -15.70
C TYR A 261 17.30 -5.02 -14.95
N LEU A 262 16.90 -4.92 -13.69
CA LEU A 262 16.40 -6.06 -12.90
C LEU A 262 15.08 -5.69 -12.25
N LEU A 263 14.09 -6.58 -12.37
CA LEU A 263 12.81 -6.47 -11.70
C LEU A 263 12.60 -7.66 -10.77
N PHE A 264 12.45 -7.36 -9.48
CA PHE A 264 12.02 -8.31 -8.47
C PHE A 264 10.62 -7.95 -8.00
N ASP A 265 9.66 -8.85 -8.19
CA ASP A 265 8.32 -8.74 -7.64
C ASP A 265 8.04 -9.89 -6.66
N GLN A 266 6.87 -9.84 -6.01
CA GLN A 266 6.48 -10.80 -4.99
C GLN A 266 7.52 -10.94 -3.85
N VAL A 267 8.32 -9.89 -3.61
CA VAL A 267 9.41 -9.89 -2.65
C VAL A 267 8.80 -9.80 -1.25
N ARG A 268 8.96 -10.86 -0.44
CA ARG A 268 8.44 -10.88 0.93
C ARG A 268 9.47 -10.33 1.91
N ILE A 269 9.15 -9.18 2.50
CA ILE A 269 9.99 -8.51 3.49
C ILE A 269 9.33 -8.55 4.88
N PRO A 270 10.10 -8.60 5.98
CA PRO A 270 9.52 -8.55 7.32
C PRO A 270 8.77 -7.23 7.53
N LEU A 271 7.74 -7.22 8.39
CA LEU A 271 6.96 -6.01 8.70
C LEU A 271 7.72 -5.01 9.58
N TYR A 272 8.70 -5.51 10.33
CA TYR A 272 9.51 -4.71 11.23
C TYR A 272 10.98 -5.06 11.04
N HIS A 273 11.84 -4.05 11.12
CA HIS A 273 13.27 -4.22 11.30
C HIS A 273 13.57 -4.91 12.64
N THR A 274 14.80 -5.39 12.80
CA THR A 274 15.30 -6.00 14.05
C THR A 274 15.25 -5.06 15.25
N ASN A 275 15.26 -3.75 15.02
CA ASN A 275 15.12 -2.71 16.06
C ASN A 275 13.65 -2.38 16.41
N GLY A 276 12.68 -3.08 15.83
CA GLY A 276 11.25 -2.87 16.07
C GLY A 276 10.61 -1.71 15.27
N MET A 277 11.36 -1.00 14.42
CA MET A 277 10.78 -0.01 13.51
C MET A 277 10.06 -0.70 12.35
N ALA A 278 9.00 -0.10 11.82
CA ALA A 278 8.32 -0.62 10.63
C ALA A 278 9.28 -0.64 9.43
N MET A 279 9.22 -1.72 8.66
CA MET A 279 9.97 -1.90 7.43
C MET A 279 9.06 -1.61 6.22
N ASP A 280 9.57 -0.87 5.26
CA ASP A 280 8.93 -0.58 3.98
C ASP A 280 9.87 -0.91 2.80
N ALA A 281 9.38 -0.77 1.57
CA ALA A 281 10.17 -1.05 0.38
C ALA A 281 11.45 -0.19 0.29
N GLU A 282 11.40 1.05 0.78
CA GLU A 282 12.55 1.95 0.80
C GLU A 282 13.60 1.53 1.84
N GLY A 283 13.15 1.14 3.04
CA GLY A 283 13.98 0.60 4.11
C GLY A 283 14.73 -0.64 3.64
N PHE A 284 14.02 -1.57 2.99
CA PHE A 284 14.61 -2.77 2.41
C PHE A 284 15.60 -2.43 1.28
N ALA A 285 15.23 -1.54 0.35
CA ALA A 285 16.11 -1.06 -0.71
C ALA A 285 17.38 -0.37 -0.17
N ARG A 286 17.29 0.33 0.97
CA ARG A 286 18.46 0.94 1.63
C ARG A 286 19.41 -0.11 2.19
N GLU A 287 18.93 -1.28 2.60
CA GLU A 287 19.79 -2.40 3.01
C GLU A 287 20.52 -3.00 1.81
N LEU A 288 19.84 -3.18 0.68
CA LEU A 288 20.48 -3.58 -0.58
C LEU A 288 21.53 -2.55 -1.04
N ARG A 289 21.22 -1.25 -0.93
CA ARG A 289 22.21 -0.18 -1.19
C ARG A 289 23.45 -0.30 -0.30
N LYS A 290 23.29 -0.59 0.99
CA LYS A 290 24.44 -0.79 1.90
C LYS A 290 25.27 -1.98 1.47
N TYR A 291 24.63 -3.07 1.04
CA TYR A 291 25.30 -4.23 0.50
C TYR A 291 26.10 -3.88 -0.77
N LEU A 292 25.50 -3.21 -1.75
CA LEU A 292 26.17 -2.80 -2.99
C LEU A 292 27.34 -1.83 -2.77
N LYS A 293 27.23 -0.94 -1.78
CA LYS A 293 28.31 -0.02 -1.38
C LYS A 293 29.47 -0.73 -0.68
N GLY A 294 29.25 -1.90 -0.08
CA GLY A 294 30.28 -2.66 0.62
C GLY A 294 31.40 -3.14 -0.30
N ALA A 295 32.60 -3.34 0.28
CA ALA A 295 33.68 -4.00 -0.44
C ALA A 295 33.30 -5.46 -0.77
N PRO A 296 33.71 -6.00 -1.94
CA PRO A 296 34.59 -5.37 -2.94
C PRO A 296 33.86 -4.53 -4.01
N ARG A 297 32.53 -4.56 -4.05
CA ARG A 297 31.70 -3.92 -5.08
C ARG A 297 31.89 -2.40 -5.16
N ASN A 298 31.84 -1.70 -4.03
CA ASN A 298 31.99 -0.24 -3.95
C ASN A 298 31.04 0.55 -4.88
N ILE A 299 29.85 0.01 -5.18
CA ILE A 299 28.91 0.60 -6.14
C ILE A 299 28.07 1.67 -5.44
N SER A 300 28.04 2.88 -6.00
CA SER A 300 27.11 3.91 -5.56
C SER A 300 25.72 3.61 -6.10
N THR A 301 24.71 3.78 -5.25
CA THR A 301 23.32 3.69 -5.67
C THR A 301 22.49 4.83 -5.09
N LYS A 302 21.48 5.24 -5.85
CA LYS A 302 20.45 6.19 -5.45
C LYS A 302 19.12 5.47 -5.28
N VAL A 303 18.52 5.62 -4.11
CA VAL A 303 17.22 5.01 -3.80
C VAL A 303 16.12 6.00 -4.16
N VAL A 304 15.24 5.60 -5.07
CA VAL A 304 14.08 6.36 -5.50
C VAL A 304 12.84 5.57 -5.07
N ASN A 305 12.23 6.01 -3.99
CA ASN A 305 10.94 5.48 -3.55
C ASN A 305 9.89 5.70 -4.67
N ARG A 306 9.10 4.68 -5.01
CA ARG A 306 8.05 4.66 -6.03
C ARG A 306 6.68 4.28 -5.45
N GLY A 307 6.42 4.63 -4.20
CA GLY A 307 5.17 4.32 -3.50
C GLY A 307 5.41 3.48 -2.25
N LEU A 308 4.36 3.07 -1.57
CA LEU A 308 4.50 2.36 -0.30
C LEU A 308 5.19 0.99 -0.44
N GLY A 309 4.90 0.25 -1.52
CA GLY A 309 5.47 -1.08 -1.76
C GLY A 309 6.37 -1.20 -2.98
N ARG A 310 6.84 -0.09 -3.58
CA ARG A 310 7.72 -0.13 -4.76
C ARG A 310 8.91 0.80 -4.59
N CYS A 311 10.10 0.32 -4.92
CA CYS A 311 11.32 1.12 -4.87
C CYS A 311 12.22 0.85 -6.08
N LEU A 312 12.81 1.91 -6.63
CA LEU A 312 13.84 1.84 -7.66
C LEU A 312 15.21 2.15 -7.05
N LEU A 313 16.20 1.31 -7.32
CA LEU A 313 17.61 1.63 -7.12
C LEU A 313 18.23 1.99 -8.47
N ILE A 314 18.73 3.22 -8.59
CA ILE A 314 19.57 3.61 -9.70
C ILE A 314 21.00 3.23 -9.32
N VAL A 315 21.59 2.29 -10.06
CA VAL A 315 22.90 1.73 -9.79
C VAL A 315 23.96 2.48 -10.61
N GLY A 316 25.10 2.82 -10.01
CA GLY A 316 26.14 3.65 -10.65
C GLY A 316 25.96 5.17 -10.46
N GLU A 317 24.93 5.60 -9.72
CA GLU A 317 24.65 7.02 -9.42
C GLU A 317 24.52 7.28 -7.91
N LYS A 318 24.53 8.56 -7.48
CA LYS A 318 24.46 8.96 -6.06
C LYS A 318 23.22 9.78 -5.73
#